data_AF-A0A923RRY3-F1
#
_entry.id   AF-A0A923RRY3-F1
#
_cell.length_a   1.000
_cell.length_b   1.000
_cell.length_c   1.000
_cell.angle_alpha   90.00
_cell.angle_beta   90.00
_cell.angle_gamma   90.00
#
_symmetry.space_group_name_H-M   'P 1'
#
loop_
_entity.id
_entity.type
_entity.pdbx_description
1 polymer ?
#
loop_
_entity_poly.entity_id
_entity_poly.type
_entity_poly.pdbx_seq_one_letter_code
_entity_poly.pdbx_strand_id
1 'polypeptide(L)'
;MNKIKNYDTLVSHGDTLSRKIVLDITNRTLARLDAYQRIKSIMCLDSDILHIGLKSWDLSKKKHVYLLGAGKACNHMAMAVDEILGDRLTKGIAIVKVAEETDHFQNTDVYVGGHPLPNQAGYEACLKILDLVDHAGPDDLFIVVISGGSSALMSCPIEGITLEDEIKTTDVMLKSGAGIYEINAIRRHISAMNGGMLAKRIQNVGAELIGFGISDAVGNPATGDIGVPYEKYASTPMGPDKTTLEDARRVIRDYNVADRLPKSVVDYLMHVGPEGETPKEFPDNTYYLLNTLPDSCIYAKEIAEEMGIPAIILTSFLEGESKDAGSFFASIAREVQAYGNPIKPPCVILSSGETTTQILDNRLITGHGGPGQELTLSFAILAAKTKGACMLSIDSEGTDGTTPVAGGICDSTSYQMALEKGVDIYGALRGHACYEALSEMNDAVFTGNTGTNLCDFNVLYIPKLED
;
A
#
# COMPACT_ATOMS: atom_id res chain seq x y z
N MET A 1 -1.65 10.84 -17.55
CA MET A 1 -0.27 10.32 -17.46
C MET A 1 -0.36 8.80 -17.50
N ASN A 2 0.44 8.12 -18.33
CA ASN A 2 0.40 6.66 -18.43
C ASN A 2 1.10 6.06 -17.19
N LYS A 3 0.39 5.26 -16.38
CA LYS A 3 0.93 4.67 -15.14
C LYS A 3 1.64 3.35 -15.41
N ILE A 4 1.26 2.63 -16.47
CA ILE A 4 1.89 1.39 -16.92
C ILE A 4 2.98 1.75 -17.95
N LYS A 5 4.22 1.68 -17.52
CA LYS A 5 5.42 2.13 -18.25
C LYS A 5 5.73 1.24 -19.47
N ASN A 6 5.38 -0.04 -19.44
CA ASN A 6 5.62 -0.99 -20.54
C ASN A 6 4.35 -1.35 -21.34
N TYR A 7 3.36 -0.45 -21.39
CA TYR A 7 2.07 -0.67 -22.07
C TYR A 7 2.21 -1.22 -23.49
N ASP A 8 3.06 -0.61 -24.32
CA ASP A 8 3.23 -0.99 -25.74
C ASP A 8 3.77 -2.42 -25.89
N THR A 9 4.62 -2.86 -24.96
CA THR A 9 5.11 -4.24 -24.93
C THR A 9 3.97 -5.19 -24.59
N LEU A 10 3.17 -4.87 -23.57
CA LEU A 10 2.08 -5.72 -23.09
C LEU A 10 0.98 -5.92 -24.14
N VAL A 11 0.74 -4.95 -25.02
CA VAL A 11 -0.27 -5.05 -26.11
C VAL A 11 0.30 -5.55 -27.44
N SER A 12 1.61 -5.84 -27.52
CA SER A 12 2.26 -6.29 -28.75
C SER A 12 2.05 -7.79 -29.05
N HIS A 13 1.53 -8.54 -28.08
CA HIS A 13 1.30 -9.99 -28.14
C HIS A 13 0.06 -10.38 -27.33
N GLY A 14 -0.30 -11.67 -27.39
CA GLY A 14 -1.49 -12.20 -26.73
C GLY A 14 -2.80 -11.74 -27.39
N ASP A 15 -3.89 -11.71 -26.62
CA ASP A 15 -5.16 -11.12 -27.05
C ASP A 15 -5.10 -9.59 -26.90
N THR A 16 -4.65 -8.92 -27.97
CA THR A 16 -4.34 -7.49 -27.95
C THR A 16 -5.55 -6.62 -27.56
N LEU A 17 -6.77 -7.00 -27.95
CA LEU A 17 -7.97 -6.23 -27.65
C LEU A 17 -8.30 -6.32 -26.16
N SER A 18 -8.32 -7.54 -25.62
CA SER A 18 -8.62 -7.78 -24.22
C SER A 18 -7.57 -7.18 -23.29
N ARG A 19 -6.29 -7.28 -23.65
CA ARG A 19 -5.19 -6.65 -22.92
C ARG A 19 -5.33 -5.13 -22.89
N LYS A 20 -5.64 -4.51 -24.03
CA LYS A 20 -5.87 -3.07 -24.11
C LYS A 20 -6.95 -2.60 -23.14
N ILE A 21 -8.06 -3.34 -23.05
CA ILE A 21 -9.18 -3.00 -22.15
C ILE A 21 -8.73 -3.04 -20.68
N VAL A 22 -8.11 -4.13 -20.22
CA VAL A 22 -7.70 -4.24 -18.82
C VAL A 22 -6.63 -3.22 -18.45
N LEU A 23 -5.69 -2.93 -19.37
CA LEU A 23 -4.64 -1.94 -19.18
C LEU A 23 -5.19 -0.51 -19.14
N ASP A 24 -6.14 -0.16 -20.03
CA ASP A 24 -6.78 1.16 -20.07
C ASP A 24 -7.59 1.43 -18.80
N ILE A 25 -8.36 0.44 -18.33
CA ILE A 25 -9.09 0.52 -17.05
C ILE A 25 -8.09 0.75 -15.91
N THR A 26 -7.05 -0.08 -15.84
CA THR A 26 -6.05 -0.01 -14.77
C THR A 26 -5.31 1.33 -14.75
N ASN A 27 -4.85 1.81 -15.90
CA ASN A 27 -4.16 3.09 -16.03
C ASN A 27 -5.02 4.26 -15.53
N ARG A 28 -6.29 4.30 -15.94
CA ARG A 28 -7.22 5.37 -15.55
C ARG A 28 -7.58 5.27 -14.07
N THR A 29 -7.70 4.07 -13.52
CA THR A 29 -7.93 3.84 -12.08
C THR A 29 -6.75 4.32 -11.25
N LEU A 30 -5.52 3.91 -11.59
CA LEU A 30 -4.31 4.37 -10.89
C LEU A 30 -4.14 5.89 -10.98
N ALA A 31 -4.51 6.52 -12.09
CA ALA A 31 -4.50 7.98 -12.21
C ALA A 31 -5.50 8.67 -11.28
N ARG A 32 -6.68 8.09 -11.02
CA ARG A 32 -7.67 8.62 -10.04
C ARG A 32 -7.26 8.37 -8.58
N LEU A 33 -6.51 7.31 -8.33
CA LEU A 33 -6.01 6.95 -7.00
C LEU A 33 -4.74 7.70 -6.60
N ASP A 34 -4.01 8.28 -7.57
CA ASP A 34 -2.75 8.97 -7.33
C ASP A 34 -2.89 10.08 -6.28
N ALA A 35 -2.23 9.89 -5.13
CA ALA A 35 -2.30 10.78 -3.99
C ALA A 35 -1.85 12.20 -4.31
N TYR A 36 -0.94 12.38 -5.27
CA TYR A 36 -0.48 13.69 -5.68
C TYR A 36 -1.64 14.52 -6.24
N GLN A 37 -2.45 13.90 -7.13
CA GLN A 37 -3.62 14.55 -7.71
C GLN A 37 -4.75 14.70 -6.69
N ARG A 38 -4.93 13.69 -5.80
CA ARG A 38 -5.97 13.76 -4.77
C ARG A 38 -5.72 14.89 -3.78
N ILE A 39 -4.49 15.05 -3.27
CA ILE A 39 -4.14 16.17 -2.40
C ILE A 39 -4.36 17.50 -3.15
N LYS A 40 -3.84 17.65 -4.37
CA LYS A 40 -4.05 18.87 -5.17
C LYS A 40 -5.51 19.20 -5.49
N SER A 41 -6.39 18.20 -5.48
CA SER A 41 -7.81 18.42 -5.71
C SER A 41 -8.54 19.06 -4.53
N ILE A 42 -7.98 18.95 -3.31
CA ILE A 42 -8.58 19.50 -2.08
C ILE A 42 -7.71 20.52 -1.37
N MET A 43 -6.41 20.58 -1.65
CA MET A 43 -5.46 21.45 -0.98
C MET A 43 -4.96 22.54 -1.94
N CYS A 44 -5.06 23.80 -1.53
CA CYS A 44 -4.48 24.93 -2.24
C CYS A 44 -4.06 26.04 -1.28
N LEU A 45 -3.08 26.84 -1.68
CA LEU A 45 -2.61 28.00 -0.93
C LEU A 45 -2.99 29.27 -1.69
N ASP A 46 -3.87 30.09 -1.11
CA ASP A 46 -4.19 31.43 -1.61
C ASP A 46 -3.51 32.47 -0.73
N SER A 47 -2.41 33.03 -1.24
CA SER A 47 -1.54 33.94 -0.49
C SER A 47 -1.03 33.27 0.80
N ASP A 48 -1.58 33.65 1.96
CA ASP A 48 -1.23 33.07 3.27
C ASP A 48 -2.29 32.12 3.82
N ILE A 49 -3.39 31.91 3.10
CA ILE A 49 -4.49 31.06 3.54
C ILE A 49 -4.37 29.70 2.87
N LEU A 50 -4.04 28.69 3.66
CA LEU A 50 -4.06 27.29 3.25
C LEU A 50 -5.49 26.77 3.34
N HIS A 51 -6.06 26.35 2.21
CA HIS A 51 -7.35 25.67 2.16
C HIS A 51 -7.12 24.17 2.00
N ILE A 52 -7.81 23.35 2.80
CA ILE A 52 -7.86 21.89 2.64
C ILE A 52 -9.32 21.44 2.78
N GLY A 53 -9.93 21.09 1.66
CA GLY A 53 -11.33 20.73 1.59
C GLY A 53 -12.21 21.81 2.23
N LEU A 54 -12.94 21.45 3.30
CA LEU A 54 -13.85 22.36 4.00
C LEU A 54 -13.19 23.26 5.07
N LYS A 55 -11.88 23.11 5.34
CA LYS A 55 -11.18 23.86 6.39
C LYS A 55 -10.13 24.79 5.80
N SER A 56 -9.71 25.78 6.59
CA SER A 56 -8.70 26.75 6.17
C SER A 56 -7.85 27.22 7.35
N TRP A 57 -6.58 27.51 7.07
CA TRP A 57 -5.57 27.92 8.05
C TRP A 57 -4.85 29.18 7.55
N ASP A 58 -4.68 30.14 8.44
CA ASP A 58 -3.91 31.34 8.19
C ASP A 58 -2.45 31.11 8.55
N LEU A 59 -1.62 30.84 7.53
CA LEU A 59 -0.19 30.56 7.67
C LEU A 59 0.62 31.81 8.01
N SER A 60 0.05 33.02 7.94
CA SER A 60 0.73 34.24 8.43
C SER A 60 0.88 34.24 9.96
N LYS A 61 0.07 33.44 10.66
CA LYS A 61 0.13 33.23 12.12
C LYS A 61 1.06 32.09 12.51
N LYS A 62 1.60 31.35 11.55
CA LYS A 62 2.50 30.23 11.80
C LYS A 62 3.94 30.69 11.62
N LYS A 63 4.80 30.34 12.57
CA LYS A 63 6.23 30.65 12.52
C LYS A 63 6.92 29.71 11.55
N HIS A 64 6.68 28.41 11.68
CA HIS A 64 7.17 27.39 10.77
C HIS A 64 6.05 26.45 10.31
N VAL A 65 6.17 25.98 9.07
CA VAL A 65 5.31 24.93 8.51
C VAL A 65 6.22 23.78 8.09
N TYR A 66 5.97 22.60 8.63
CA TYR A 66 6.78 21.41 8.41
C TYR A 66 5.98 20.32 7.68
N LEU A 67 6.66 19.56 6.84
CA LEU A 67 6.14 18.37 6.18
C LEU A 67 6.85 17.13 6.73
N LEU A 68 6.10 16.18 7.25
CA LEU A 68 6.62 14.88 7.67
C LEU A 68 5.90 13.78 6.88
N GLY A 69 6.61 12.80 6.35
CA GLY A 69 5.94 11.75 5.60
C GLY A 69 6.63 10.41 5.65
N ALA A 70 5.84 9.33 5.56
CA ALA A 70 6.36 8.02 5.24
C ALA A 70 5.31 7.07 4.70
N GLY A 71 5.76 6.09 3.92
CA GLY A 71 4.90 5.08 3.34
C GLY A 71 5.24 4.79 1.89
N LYS A 72 4.64 3.73 1.37
CA LYS A 72 4.76 3.27 -0.02
C LYS A 72 4.31 4.31 -1.06
N ALA A 73 3.31 5.14 -0.74
CA ALA A 73 2.81 6.23 -1.59
C ALA A 73 3.38 7.61 -1.22
N CYS A 74 4.32 7.66 -0.27
CA CYS A 74 4.79 8.92 0.33
C CYS A 74 5.45 9.85 -0.68
N ASN A 75 6.10 9.31 -1.72
CA ASN A 75 6.73 10.09 -2.78
C ASN A 75 5.74 11.14 -3.34
N HIS A 76 4.61 10.65 -3.85
CA HIS A 76 3.57 11.48 -4.46
C HIS A 76 2.83 12.36 -3.45
N MET A 77 2.58 11.84 -2.25
CA MET A 77 1.92 12.62 -1.19
C MET A 77 2.77 13.82 -0.78
N ALA A 78 4.06 13.60 -0.51
CA ALA A 78 4.98 14.64 -0.09
C ALA A 78 5.25 15.65 -1.22
N MET A 79 5.38 15.19 -2.47
CA MET A 79 5.58 16.09 -3.61
C MET A 79 4.41 17.07 -3.77
N ALA A 80 3.17 16.61 -3.58
CA ALA A 80 2.01 17.51 -3.67
C ALA A 80 2.04 18.57 -2.58
N VAL A 81 2.32 18.20 -1.33
CA VAL A 81 2.38 19.17 -0.23
C VAL A 81 3.55 20.14 -0.39
N ASP A 82 4.74 19.64 -0.76
CA ASP A 82 5.93 20.45 -1.01
C ASP A 82 5.67 21.52 -2.09
N GLU A 83 5.07 21.12 -3.22
CA GLU A 83 4.79 22.04 -4.31
C GLU A 83 3.70 23.06 -3.97
N ILE A 84 2.62 22.64 -3.29
CA ILE A 84 1.52 23.56 -2.93
C ILE A 84 2.00 24.63 -1.95
N LEU A 85 2.83 24.25 -0.97
CA LEU A 85 3.32 25.17 0.03
C LEU A 85 4.47 26.05 -0.48
N GLY A 86 5.31 25.53 -1.40
CA GLY A 86 6.45 26.25 -1.96
C GLY A 86 7.30 26.91 -0.87
N ASP A 87 7.51 28.22 -0.98
CA ASP A 87 8.29 29.03 -0.02
C ASP A 87 7.71 29.07 1.41
N ARG A 88 6.44 28.70 1.62
CA ARG A 88 5.86 28.62 2.96
C ARG A 88 6.26 27.33 3.69
N LEU A 89 6.73 26.30 2.98
CA LEU A 89 7.26 25.08 3.60
C LEU A 89 8.66 25.37 4.17
N THR A 90 8.78 25.36 5.49
CA THR A 90 10.05 25.58 6.19
C THR A 90 11.02 24.41 6.00
N LYS A 91 10.52 23.19 6.18
CA LYS A 91 11.30 21.96 5.97
C LYS A 91 10.39 20.76 5.82
N GLY A 92 10.71 19.90 4.86
CA GLY A 92 10.12 18.58 4.74
C GLY A 92 11.11 17.46 5.05
N ILE A 93 10.61 16.35 5.61
CA ILE A 93 11.32 15.07 5.70
C ILE A 93 10.35 13.95 5.28
N ALA A 94 10.68 13.22 4.23
CA ALA A 94 9.90 12.09 3.72
C ALA A 94 10.72 10.80 3.72
N ILE A 95 10.12 9.69 4.19
CA ILE A 95 10.72 8.36 4.18
C ILE A 95 9.95 7.45 3.21
N VAL A 96 10.56 7.17 2.07
CA VAL A 96 9.95 6.43 0.96
C VAL A 96 10.50 5.00 0.90
N LYS A 97 9.75 4.07 0.30
CA LYS A 97 10.21 2.69 0.07
C LYS A 97 11.26 2.61 -1.06
N VAL A 98 11.00 3.34 -2.13
CA VAL A 98 11.85 3.41 -3.33
C VAL A 98 11.90 4.87 -3.76
N ALA A 99 13.08 5.35 -4.14
CA ALA A 99 13.24 6.65 -4.78
C ALA A 99 13.21 6.47 -6.30
N GLU A 100 12.50 7.36 -6.99
CA GLU A 100 12.44 7.41 -8.46
C GLU A 100 13.06 8.71 -8.99
N GLU A 101 13.55 8.70 -10.22
CA GLU A 101 14.11 9.90 -10.87
C GLU A 101 13.09 11.04 -11.03
N THR A 102 11.80 10.71 -11.04
CA THR A 102 10.68 11.65 -11.12
C THR A 102 10.36 12.33 -9.80
N ASP A 103 11.00 11.90 -8.71
CA ASP A 103 10.77 12.46 -7.39
C ASP A 103 11.49 13.81 -7.27
N HIS A 104 10.71 14.90 -7.32
CA HIS A 104 11.23 16.26 -7.26
C HIS A 104 10.64 17.02 -6.08
N PHE A 105 11.53 17.55 -5.23
CA PHE A 105 11.18 18.29 -4.02
C PHE A 105 11.97 19.59 -3.97
N GLN A 106 11.35 20.66 -3.47
CA GLN A 106 12.02 21.95 -3.28
C GLN A 106 12.60 22.05 -1.86
N ASN A 107 11.78 21.73 -0.85
CA ASN A 107 12.11 21.97 0.56
C ASN A 107 12.08 20.69 1.42
N THR A 108 11.95 19.51 0.78
CA THR A 108 11.83 18.21 1.44
C THR A 108 13.06 17.33 1.23
N ASP A 109 13.64 16.84 2.33
CA ASP A 109 14.67 15.80 2.28
C ASP A 109 14.02 14.42 2.19
N VAL A 110 14.56 13.55 1.34
CA VAL A 110 14.04 12.18 1.13
C VAL A 110 15.04 11.14 1.59
N TYR A 111 14.53 10.14 2.30
CA TYR A 111 15.28 8.98 2.78
C TYR A 111 14.61 7.70 2.29
N VAL A 112 15.42 6.71 1.91
CA VAL A 112 14.93 5.39 1.47
C VAL A 112 14.91 4.44 2.67
N GLY A 113 13.73 4.27 3.26
CA GLY A 113 13.52 3.40 4.41
C GLY A 113 13.44 1.91 4.04
N GLY A 114 13.60 1.05 5.03
CA GLY A 114 13.51 -0.40 4.88
C GLY A 114 12.07 -0.90 4.94
N HIS A 115 11.69 -1.76 4.00
CA HIS A 115 10.40 -2.46 4.00
C HIS A 115 10.57 -3.85 3.37
N PRO A 116 9.99 -4.93 3.93
CA PRO A 116 9.12 -4.96 5.12
C PRO A 116 9.87 -4.87 6.44
N LEU A 117 11.19 -5.05 6.44
CA LEU A 117 12.04 -4.89 7.62
C LEU A 117 12.67 -3.49 7.66
N PRO A 118 12.73 -2.83 8.82
CA PRO A 118 13.42 -1.56 9.02
C PRO A 118 14.89 -1.57 8.57
N ASN A 119 15.41 -0.39 8.26
CA ASN A 119 16.83 -0.20 7.97
C ASN A 119 17.40 1.04 8.70
N GLN A 120 18.71 1.22 8.62
CA GLN A 120 19.43 2.32 9.26
C GLN A 120 19.00 3.70 8.72
N ALA A 121 18.75 3.83 7.42
CA ALA A 121 18.37 5.11 6.81
C ALA A 121 17.00 5.62 7.31
N GLY A 122 16.01 4.73 7.45
CA GLY A 122 14.72 5.05 8.05
C GLY A 122 14.84 5.47 9.51
N TYR A 123 15.68 4.78 10.28
CA TYR A 123 15.97 5.13 11.67
C TYR A 123 16.61 6.51 11.82
N GLU A 124 17.63 6.82 11.02
CA GLU A 124 18.29 8.13 11.03
C GLU A 124 17.34 9.27 10.64
N ALA A 125 16.46 9.03 9.67
CA ALA A 125 15.42 9.98 9.31
C ALA A 125 14.43 10.21 10.46
N CYS A 126 14.00 9.15 11.16
CA CYS A 126 13.17 9.29 12.36
C CYS A 126 13.84 10.14 13.44
N LEU A 127 15.14 9.94 13.71
CA LEU A 127 15.86 10.76 14.68
C LEU A 127 15.84 12.25 14.30
N LYS A 128 16.00 12.58 13.02
CA LYS A 128 15.88 13.97 12.52
C LYS A 128 14.46 14.53 12.67
N ILE A 129 13.45 13.71 12.43
CA ILE A 129 12.05 14.09 12.65
C ILE A 129 11.80 14.39 14.12
N LEU A 130 12.26 13.54 15.02
CA LEU A 130 12.11 13.72 16.47
C LEU A 130 12.81 14.99 16.95
N ASP A 131 14.05 15.23 16.50
CA ASP A 131 14.80 16.45 16.81
C ASP A 131 14.07 17.71 16.31
N LEU A 132 13.51 17.67 15.10
CA LEU A 132 12.72 18.78 14.54
C LEU A 132 11.46 19.06 15.36
N VAL A 133 10.74 18.01 15.79
CA VAL A 133 9.54 18.15 16.63
C VAL A 133 9.90 18.71 18.01
N ASP A 134 11.00 18.28 18.62
CA ASP A 134 11.43 18.75 19.95
C ASP A 134 11.82 20.23 19.99
N HIS A 135 12.22 20.80 18.86
CA HIS A 135 12.55 22.22 18.73
C HIS A 135 11.39 23.09 18.23
N ALA A 136 10.22 22.49 17.98
CA ALA A 136 9.02 23.21 17.57
C ALA A 136 8.26 23.81 18.77
N GLY A 137 7.26 24.63 18.48
CA GLY A 137 6.41 25.26 19.49
C GLY A 137 4.96 25.49 19.03
N PRO A 138 4.15 26.17 19.84
CA PRO A 138 2.71 26.32 19.61
C PRO A 138 2.34 27.13 18.35
N ASP A 139 3.27 27.94 17.85
CA ASP A 139 3.08 28.72 16.62
C ASP A 139 3.51 27.94 15.37
N ASP A 140 3.87 26.66 15.48
CA ASP A 140 4.25 25.83 14.34
C ASP A 140 3.10 24.94 13.85
N LEU A 141 3.18 24.52 12.59
CA LEU A 141 2.22 23.62 11.94
C LEU A 141 2.95 22.44 11.32
N PHE A 142 2.46 21.22 11.59
CA PHE A 142 2.91 19.99 10.97
C PHE A 142 1.86 19.46 10.00
N ILE A 143 2.22 19.32 8.73
CA ILE A 143 1.48 18.53 7.75
C ILE A 143 2.13 17.16 7.67
N VAL A 144 1.39 16.11 8.00
CA VAL A 144 1.90 14.74 8.04
C VAL A 144 1.22 13.90 6.96
N VAL A 145 1.98 13.22 6.11
CA VAL A 145 1.45 12.37 5.02
C VAL A 145 1.86 10.92 5.19
N ILE A 146 0.88 10.01 5.34
CA ILE A 146 1.16 8.61 5.65
C ILE A 146 0.36 7.67 4.77
N SER A 147 1.02 6.62 4.29
CA SER A 147 0.38 5.47 3.66
C SER A 147 0.85 4.16 4.32
N GLY A 148 0.33 3.04 3.84
CA GLY A 148 0.82 1.72 4.23
C GLY A 148 2.34 1.56 4.09
N GLY A 149 2.89 0.65 4.88
CA GLY A 149 4.34 0.41 5.04
C GLY A 149 5.06 1.38 6.01
N SER A 150 4.40 2.46 6.45
CA SER A 150 5.00 3.47 7.34
C SER A 150 5.56 2.89 8.65
N SER A 151 4.94 1.85 9.22
CA SER A 151 5.43 1.22 10.46
C SER A 151 6.84 0.64 10.36
N ALA A 152 7.27 0.18 9.17
CA ALA A 152 8.63 -0.31 8.94
C ALA A 152 9.58 0.81 8.49
N LEU A 153 9.08 1.71 7.64
CA LEU A 153 9.85 2.85 7.13
C LEU A 153 10.20 3.86 8.24
N MET A 154 9.27 4.12 9.15
CA MET A 154 9.43 5.00 10.32
C MET A 154 9.78 4.23 11.59
N SER A 155 10.71 3.29 11.50
CA SER A 155 11.16 2.53 12.67
C SER A 155 12.08 3.40 13.53
N CYS A 156 11.68 3.62 14.78
CA CYS A 156 12.51 4.22 15.79
C CYS A 156 12.09 3.64 17.12
N PRO A 157 12.90 2.75 17.72
CA PRO A 157 12.62 2.24 19.05
C PRO A 157 12.70 3.36 20.09
N ILE A 158 12.03 3.14 21.21
CA ILE A 158 12.21 3.96 22.42
C ILE A 158 13.62 3.80 23.01
N GLU A 159 14.01 4.74 23.88
CA GLU A 159 15.28 4.67 24.60
C GLU A 159 15.42 3.34 25.37
N GLY A 160 16.60 2.72 25.30
CA GLY A 160 16.88 1.42 25.92
C GLY A 160 16.58 0.20 25.04
N ILE A 161 15.91 0.37 23.90
CA ILE A 161 15.71 -0.67 22.88
C ILE A 161 16.48 -0.29 21.62
N THR A 162 17.21 -1.23 21.03
CA THR A 162 17.99 -0.97 19.81
C THR A 162 17.18 -1.22 18.54
N LEU A 163 17.59 -0.65 17.40
CA LEU A 163 16.96 -0.94 16.10
C LEU A 163 17.02 -2.44 15.78
N GLU A 164 18.12 -3.09 16.13
CA GLU A 164 18.31 -4.54 15.97
C GLU A 164 17.32 -5.35 16.82
N ASP A 165 16.97 -4.88 18.02
CA ASP A 165 15.94 -5.50 18.85
C ASP A 165 14.55 -5.38 18.20
N GLU A 166 14.21 -4.22 17.63
CA GLU A 166 12.94 -4.02 16.91
C GLU A 166 12.84 -4.90 15.65
N ILE A 167 13.94 -5.04 14.88
CA ILE A 167 14.03 -5.93 13.72
C ILE A 167 13.82 -7.39 14.15
N LYS A 168 14.53 -7.86 15.18
CA LYS A 168 14.38 -9.24 15.71
C LYS A 168 12.97 -9.49 16.24
N THR A 169 12.41 -8.54 16.97
CA THR A 169 11.03 -8.61 17.47
C THR A 169 10.05 -8.78 16.32
N THR A 170 10.20 -7.97 15.26
CA THR A 170 9.34 -8.05 14.08
C THR A 170 9.46 -9.39 13.38
N ASP A 171 10.69 -9.89 13.17
CA ASP A 171 10.93 -11.19 12.53
C ASP A 171 10.34 -12.37 13.33
N VAL A 172 10.53 -12.38 14.65
CA VAL A 172 9.98 -13.42 15.55
C VAL A 172 8.46 -13.43 15.49
N MET A 173 7.83 -12.26 15.53
CA MET A 173 6.38 -12.11 15.53
C MET A 173 5.75 -12.44 14.17
N LEU A 174 6.39 -12.07 13.06
CA LEU A 174 5.94 -12.50 11.72
C LEU A 174 5.97 -14.03 11.57
N LYS A 175 6.93 -14.70 12.22
CA LYS A 175 7.08 -16.16 12.24
C LYS A 175 6.27 -16.87 13.33
N SER A 176 5.52 -16.16 14.18
CA SER A 176 4.76 -16.77 15.27
C SER A 176 3.35 -17.20 14.86
N GLY A 177 2.89 -16.80 13.68
CA GLY A 177 1.49 -16.98 13.25
C GLY A 177 0.52 -15.97 13.88
N ALA A 178 1.04 -14.90 14.49
CA ALA A 178 0.20 -13.85 15.06
C ALA A 178 -0.48 -12.99 13.99
N GLY A 179 -1.71 -12.56 14.26
CA GLY A 179 -2.42 -11.63 13.40
C GLY A 179 -1.79 -10.24 13.43
N ILE A 180 -2.02 -9.43 12.39
CA ILE A 180 -1.38 -8.11 12.25
C ILE A 180 -1.67 -7.17 13.42
N TYR A 181 -2.87 -7.23 14.01
CA TYR A 181 -3.22 -6.46 15.21
C TYR A 181 -2.39 -6.85 16.44
N GLU A 182 -2.09 -8.13 16.61
CA GLU A 182 -1.31 -8.66 17.73
C GLU A 182 0.17 -8.32 17.59
N ILE A 183 0.71 -8.45 16.37
CA ILE A 183 2.07 -8.01 16.04
C ILE A 183 2.22 -6.51 16.32
N ASN A 184 1.22 -5.72 15.89
CA ASN A 184 1.20 -4.28 16.09
C ASN A 184 1.08 -3.86 17.56
N ALA A 185 0.39 -4.65 18.41
CA ALA A 185 0.35 -4.39 19.84
C ALA A 185 1.77 -4.37 20.44
N ILE A 186 2.66 -5.29 20.05
CA ILE A 186 4.05 -5.24 20.52
C ILE A 186 4.81 -4.08 19.88
N ARG A 187 4.82 -3.99 18.54
CA ARG A 187 5.65 -3.03 17.80
C ARG A 187 5.37 -1.56 18.15
N ARG A 188 4.10 -1.21 18.37
CA ARG A 188 3.70 0.17 18.67
C ARG A 188 4.15 0.62 20.06
N HIS A 189 4.09 -0.28 21.04
CA HIS A 189 4.45 0.02 22.43
C HIS A 189 5.97 0.13 22.68
N ILE A 190 6.79 -0.34 21.74
CA ILE A 190 8.25 -0.18 21.79
C ILE A 190 8.78 0.91 20.85
N SER A 191 7.89 1.68 20.20
CA SER A 191 8.27 2.67 19.20
C SER A 191 8.11 4.10 19.70
N ALA A 192 9.06 4.97 19.34
CA ALA A 192 8.99 6.41 19.55
C ALA A 192 8.16 7.14 18.47
N MET A 193 7.79 6.47 17.37
CA MET A 193 7.07 7.07 16.24
C MET A 193 5.67 6.48 16.07
N ASN A 194 5.59 5.14 16.08
CA ASN A 194 4.37 4.39 15.80
C ASN A 194 3.35 4.48 16.95
N GLY A 195 2.15 3.95 16.74
CA GLY A 195 1.09 3.95 17.76
C GLY A 195 0.56 5.34 18.13
N GLY A 196 0.70 6.34 17.25
CA GLY A 196 0.32 7.73 17.55
C GLY A 196 1.40 8.52 18.29
N MET A 197 2.58 7.92 18.55
CA MET A 197 3.61 8.57 19.35
C MET A 197 4.17 9.84 18.71
N LEU A 198 4.26 9.90 17.37
CA LEU A 198 4.61 11.14 16.68
C LEU A 198 3.58 12.25 16.93
N ALA A 199 2.29 11.96 16.76
CA ALA A 199 1.22 12.94 17.02
C ALA A 199 1.20 13.38 18.50
N LYS A 200 1.39 12.45 19.44
CA LYS A 200 1.53 12.77 20.88
C LYS A 200 2.70 13.71 21.12
N ARG A 201 3.85 13.49 20.46
CA ARG A 201 5.03 14.35 20.61
C ARG A 201 4.82 15.74 20.05
N ILE A 202 4.16 15.87 18.88
CA ILE A 202 3.77 17.16 18.29
C ILE A 202 2.79 17.90 19.20
N GLN A 203 1.80 17.20 19.75
CA GLN A 203 0.85 17.78 20.71
C GLN A 203 1.55 18.27 21.99
N ASN A 204 2.57 17.54 22.50
CA ASN A 204 3.29 17.91 23.71
C ASN A 204 4.07 19.24 23.59
N VAL A 205 4.50 19.62 22.38
CA VAL A 205 5.13 20.92 22.12
C VAL A 205 4.11 22.02 21.78
N GLY A 206 2.81 21.69 21.80
CA GLY A 206 1.70 22.60 21.54
C GLY A 206 1.45 22.89 20.07
N ALA A 207 2.17 22.23 19.15
CA ALA A 207 2.05 22.47 17.72
C ALA A 207 0.81 21.80 17.12
N GLU A 208 0.33 22.33 16.01
CA GLU A 208 -0.85 21.80 15.31
C GLU A 208 -0.45 20.69 14.31
N LEU A 209 -1.30 19.68 14.16
CA LEU A 209 -1.13 18.58 13.20
C LEU A 209 -2.30 18.49 12.22
N ILE A 210 -1.98 18.48 10.93
CA ILE A 210 -2.87 18.13 9.83
C ILE A 210 -2.36 16.85 9.17
N GLY A 211 -3.18 15.81 9.14
CA GLY A 211 -2.83 14.50 8.60
C GLY A 211 -3.46 14.22 7.23
N PHE A 212 -2.72 13.56 6.35
CA PHE A 212 -3.25 12.88 5.16
C PHE A 212 -2.91 11.39 5.21
N GLY A 213 -3.87 10.56 4.82
CA GLY A 213 -3.78 9.11 4.94
C GLY A 213 -4.16 8.34 3.70
N ILE A 214 -3.47 7.24 3.43
CA ILE A 214 -3.99 6.14 2.60
C ILE A 214 -4.05 4.90 3.47
N SER A 215 -5.22 4.25 3.51
CA SER A 215 -5.42 3.02 4.24
C SER A 215 -5.51 1.82 3.30
N ASP A 216 -4.54 0.93 3.42
CA ASP A 216 -4.48 -0.36 2.73
C ASP A 216 -5.16 -1.51 3.48
N ALA A 217 -5.60 -1.28 4.74
CA ALA A 217 -6.27 -2.31 5.52
C ALA A 217 -7.57 -2.82 4.86
N VAL A 218 -7.64 -4.14 4.69
CA VAL A 218 -8.86 -4.85 4.25
C VAL A 218 -10.00 -4.60 5.24
N GLY A 219 -11.19 -4.36 4.70
CA GLY A 219 -12.43 -4.16 5.47
C GLY A 219 -12.75 -2.72 5.86
N ASN A 220 -11.90 -1.75 5.50
CA ASN A 220 -12.25 -0.35 5.62
C ASN A 220 -13.31 0.07 4.57
N PRO A 221 -14.25 0.96 4.93
CA PRO A 221 -15.24 1.46 3.98
C PRO A 221 -14.56 2.33 2.90
N ALA A 222 -15.25 2.53 1.77
CA ALA A 222 -14.85 3.50 0.76
C ALA A 222 -14.69 4.90 1.36
N THR A 223 -13.76 5.68 0.82
CA THR A 223 -13.33 6.95 1.43
C THR A 223 -14.46 7.99 1.47
N GLY A 224 -15.33 8.00 0.45
CA GLY A 224 -16.38 9.02 0.31
C GLY A 224 -15.81 10.37 -0.14
N ASP A 225 -16.26 11.47 0.48
CA ASP A 225 -15.78 12.82 0.18
C ASP A 225 -14.47 13.14 0.91
N ILE A 226 -13.37 13.18 0.16
CA ILE A 226 -12.02 13.46 0.68
C ILE A 226 -11.83 14.91 1.14
N GLY A 227 -12.74 15.84 0.80
CA GLY A 227 -12.69 17.21 1.28
C GLY A 227 -13.18 17.38 2.73
N VAL A 228 -13.76 16.33 3.31
CA VAL A 228 -14.27 16.31 4.68
C VAL A 228 -13.26 15.62 5.60
N PRO A 229 -12.89 16.23 6.75
CA PRO A 229 -12.04 15.56 7.73
C PRO A 229 -12.63 14.22 8.20
N TYR A 230 -11.80 13.18 8.23
CA TYR A 230 -12.19 11.82 8.58
C TYR A 230 -11.93 11.56 10.07
N GLU A 231 -13.01 11.45 10.84
CA GLU A 231 -12.95 11.32 12.31
C GLU A 231 -12.47 9.96 12.82
N LYS A 232 -12.63 8.90 12.01
CA LYS A 232 -12.40 7.50 12.44
C LYS A 232 -11.01 6.97 12.06
N TYR A 233 -10.07 7.86 11.75
CA TYR A 233 -8.71 7.45 11.41
C TYR A 233 -8.06 6.71 12.59
N ALA A 234 -7.29 5.67 12.29
CA ALA A 234 -6.65 4.85 13.29
C ALA A 234 -5.26 4.41 12.81
N SER A 235 -4.36 4.23 13.78
CA SER A 235 -3.00 3.74 13.60
C SER A 235 -2.03 4.64 12.81
N THR A 236 -0.79 4.17 12.69
CA THR A 236 0.46 4.91 12.92
C THR A 236 0.86 5.90 11.83
N PRO A 237 1.83 6.80 12.09
CA PRO A 237 2.32 7.29 13.38
C PRO A 237 1.47 8.43 13.97
N MET A 238 0.42 8.88 13.27
CA MET A 238 -0.37 10.06 13.67
C MET A 238 -1.76 9.75 14.23
N GLY A 239 -2.24 8.51 14.09
CA GLY A 239 -3.56 8.09 14.54
C GLY A 239 -3.56 7.45 15.93
N PRO A 240 -4.73 7.41 16.60
CA PRO A 240 -4.89 6.71 17.87
C PRO A 240 -4.62 5.21 17.72
N ASP A 241 -4.06 4.61 18.76
CA ASP A 241 -3.80 3.16 18.83
C ASP A 241 -4.87 2.46 19.66
N LYS A 242 -5.61 1.53 19.04
CA LYS A 242 -6.64 0.74 19.74
C LYS A 242 -6.06 -0.38 20.60
N THR A 243 -4.80 -0.74 20.39
CA THR A 243 -4.12 -1.75 21.21
C THR A 243 -3.66 -1.16 22.53
N THR A 244 -3.39 -2.02 23.51
CA THR A 244 -2.95 -1.64 24.86
C THR A 244 -1.65 -2.36 25.24
N LEU A 245 -0.98 -1.87 26.29
CA LEU A 245 0.15 -2.58 26.89
C LEU A 245 -0.25 -4.00 27.34
N GLU A 246 -1.48 -4.19 27.81
CA GLU A 246 -1.95 -5.53 28.19
C GLU A 246 -2.17 -6.44 26.98
N ASP A 247 -2.58 -5.91 25.84
CA ASP A 247 -2.60 -6.69 24.59
C ASP A 247 -1.19 -7.14 24.22
N ALA A 248 -0.19 -6.25 24.30
CA ALA A 248 1.20 -6.62 24.04
C ALA A 248 1.71 -7.72 24.97
N ARG A 249 1.44 -7.61 26.29
CA ARG A 249 1.78 -8.65 27.28
C ARG A 249 1.06 -9.96 27.02
N ARG A 250 -0.23 -9.90 26.67
CA ARG A 250 -1.03 -11.07 26.33
C ARG A 250 -0.45 -11.78 25.12
N VAL A 251 -0.12 -11.06 24.05
CA VAL A 251 0.50 -11.65 22.84
C VAL A 251 1.80 -12.38 23.17
N ILE A 252 2.67 -11.81 24.02
CA ILE A 252 3.92 -12.48 24.44
C ILE A 252 3.64 -13.83 25.14
N ARG A 253 2.61 -13.87 26.00
CA ARG A 253 2.22 -15.09 26.74
C ARG A 253 1.54 -16.11 25.84
N ASP A 254 0.54 -15.69 25.07
CA ASP A 254 -0.33 -16.57 24.29
C ASP A 254 0.45 -17.27 23.16
N TYR A 255 1.38 -16.56 22.51
CA TYR A 255 2.26 -17.13 21.51
C TYR A 255 3.53 -17.77 22.10
N ASN A 256 3.73 -17.68 23.42
CA ASN A 256 4.90 -18.21 24.14
C ASN A 256 6.23 -17.80 23.49
N VAL A 257 6.38 -16.51 23.17
CA VAL A 257 7.53 -15.96 22.42
C VAL A 257 8.57 -15.29 23.29
N ALA A 258 8.37 -15.21 24.63
CA ALA A 258 9.26 -14.49 25.54
C ALA A 258 10.74 -14.87 25.39
N ASP A 259 11.05 -16.16 25.27
CA ASP A 259 12.44 -16.65 25.14
C ASP A 259 13.05 -16.40 23.75
N ARG A 260 12.23 -16.07 22.75
CA ARG A 260 12.65 -15.80 21.37
C ARG A 260 12.81 -14.31 21.12
N LEU A 261 12.14 -13.46 21.91
CA LEU A 261 12.23 -12.01 21.80
C LEU A 261 13.50 -11.47 22.47
N PRO A 262 13.99 -10.29 22.04
CA PRO A 262 15.08 -9.61 22.74
C PRO A 262 14.71 -9.33 24.20
N LYS A 263 15.67 -9.56 25.10
CA LYS A 263 15.48 -9.36 26.54
C LYS A 263 15.05 -7.93 26.90
N SER A 264 15.62 -6.92 26.24
CA SER A 264 15.26 -5.50 26.42
C SER A 264 13.77 -5.24 26.19
N VAL A 265 13.22 -5.83 25.12
CA VAL A 265 11.80 -5.69 24.74
C VAL A 265 10.89 -6.35 25.77
N VAL A 266 11.21 -7.59 26.16
CA VAL A 266 10.41 -8.34 27.16
C VAL A 266 10.46 -7.64 28.51
N ASP A 267 11.64 -7.25 28.97
CA ASP A 267 11.82 -6.56 30.24
C ASP A 267 11.04 -5.24 30.26
N TYR A 268 11.10 -4.44 29.19
CA TYR A 268 10.32 -3.21 29.08
C TYR A 268 8.81 -3.48 29.14
N LEU A 269 8.27 -4.31 28.25
CA LEU A 269 6.81 -4.50 28.14
C LEU A 269 6.20 -5.12 29.40
N MET A 270 6.93 -5.98 30.10
CA MET A 270 6.45 -6.64 31.32
C MET A 270 6.48 -5.74 32.55
N HIS A 271 7.28 -4.67 32.56
CA HIS A 271 7.49 -3.82 33.75
C HIS A 271 7.07 -2.36 33.57
N VAL A 272 6.90 -1.87 32.34
CA VAL A 272 6.50 -0.47 32.10
C VAL A 272 5.13 -0.17 32.72
N GLY A 273 5.01 0.99 33.36
CA GLY A 273 3.75 1.45 33.93
C GLY A 273 2.80 2.05 32.89
N PRO A 274 1.66 2.59 33.34
CA PRO A 274 0.67 3.23 32.46
C PRO A 274 1.23 4.40 31.62
N GLU A 275 2.34 5.01 32.03
CA GLU A 275 3.02 6.07 31.28
C GLU A 275 3.57 5.63 29.92
N GLY A 276 3.85 4.33 29.76
CA GLY A 276 4.28 3.72 28.49
C GLY A 276 3.13 3.37 27.54
N GLU A 277 1.89 3.70 27.90
CA GLU A 277 0.72 3.43 27.07
C GLU A 277 0.68 4.36 25.84
N THR A 278 0.24 3.79 24.71
CA THR A 278 0.05 4.52 23.46
C THR A 278 -1.21 5.42 23.53
N PRO A 279 -1.21 6.58 22.86
CA PRO A 279 -2.37 7.49 22.83
C PRO A 279 -3.62 6.85 22.21
N LYS A 280 -4.79 7.10 22.83
CA LYS A 280 -6.07 6.50 22.45
C LYS A 280 -6.99 7.44 21.67
N GLU A 281 -6.72 8.74 21.70
CA GLU A 281 -7.53 9.76 21.02
C GLU A 281 -6.70 11.01 20.70
N PHE A 282 -7.15 11.76 19.70
CA PHE A 282 -6.59 13.05 19.30
C PHE A 282 -7.72 13.98 18.84
N PRO A 283 -8.44 14.64 19.78
CA PRO A 283 -9.65 15.40 19.45
C PRO A 283 -9.37 16.66 18.59
N ASP A 284 -8.17 17.23 18.70
CA ASP A 284 -7.82 18.48 18.01
C ASP A 284 -7.15 18.26 16.64
N ASN A 285 -6.72 17.03 16.35
CA ASN A 285 -6.06 16.72 15.09
C ASN A 285 -7.07 16.73 13.93
N THR A 286 -6.68 17.32 12.81
CA THR A 286 -7.45 17.23 11.56
C THR A 286 -6.81 16.17 10.66
N TYR A 287 -7.60 15.26 10.12
CA TYR A 287 -7.12 14.18 9.26
C TYR A 287 -7.97 14.05 8.00
N TYR A 288 -7.33 13.83 6.85
CA TYR A 288 -7.98 13.59 5.56
C TYR A 288 -7.58 12.20 5.06
N LEU A 289 -8.57 11.32 4.91
CA LEU A 289 -8.37 10.01 4.29
C LEU A 289 -8.46 10.21 2.78
N LEU A 290 -7.40 9.89 2.06
CA LEU A 290 -7.31 10.07 0.62
C LEU A 290 -7.89 8.87 -0.12
N ASN A 291 -7.50 7.65 0.27
CA ASN A 291 -7.96 6.43 -0.37
C ASN A 291 -8.12 5.29 0.64
N THR A 292 -9.03 4.36 0.31
CA THR A 292 -9.14 3.04 0.91
C THR A 292 -9.27 1.96 -0.17
N LEU A 293 -8.97 0.73 0.21
CA LEU A 293 -8.93 -0.42 -0.69
C LEU A 293 -10.12 -0.56 -1.67
N PRO A 294 -11.40 -0.43 -1.25
CA PRO A 294 -12.54 -0.52 -2.17
C PRO A 294 -12.60 0.58 -3.25
N ASP A 295 -11.92 1.72 -3.08
CA ASP A 295 -11.94 2.81 -4.06
C ASP A 295 -11.37 2.37 -5.42
N SER A 296 -10.41 1.44 -5.42
CA SER A 296 -9.83 0.87 -6.64
C SER A 296 -10.89 0.21 -7.53
N CYS A 297 -11.76 -0.63 -6.95
CA CYS A 297 -12.83 -1.30 -7.67
C CYS A 297 -13.97 -0.35 -8.05
N ILE A 298 -14.30 0.63 -7.20
CA ILE A 298 -15.34 1.62 -7.50
C ILE A 298 -14.94 2.43 -8.74
N TYR A 299 -13.74 3.00 -8.76
CA TYR A 299 -13.27 3.79 -9.89
C TYR A 299 -13.09 2.95 -11.15
N ALA A 300 -12.57 1.74 -11.03
CA ALA A 300 -12.45 0.84 -12.17
C ALA A 300 -13.81 0.47 -12.78
N LYS A 301 -14.85 0.31 -11.95
CA LYS A 301 -16.21 0.04 -12.42
C LYS A 301 -16.76 1.22 -13.22
N GLU A 302 -16.66 2.43 -12.67
CA GLU A 302 -17.09 3.66 -13.36
C GLU A 302 -16.36 3.81 -14.70
N ILE A 303 -15.05 3.59 -14.72
CA ILE A 303 -14.23 3.68 -15.93
C ILE A 303 -14.63 2.64 -16.99
N ALA A 304 -14.90 1.40 -16.59
CA ALA A 304 -15.37 0.35 -17.49
C ALA A 304 -16.74 0.70 -18.09
N GLU A 305 -17.66 1.21 -17.27
CA GLU A 305 -18.99 1.64 -17.71
C GLU A 305 -18.93 2.86 -18.65
N GLU A 306 -18.03 3.81 -18.40
CA GLU A 306 -17.73 4.92 -19.32
C GLU A 306 -17.18 4.44 -20.68
N MET A 307 -16.46 3.31 -20.69
CA MET A 307 -15.99 2.63 -21.91
C MET A 307 -17.09 1.80 -22.59
N GLY A 308 -18.31 1.79 -22.04
CA GLY A 308 -19.44 1.02 -22.57
C GLY A 308 -19.40 -0.47 -22.24
N ILE A 309 -18.57 -0.89 -21.27
CA ILE A 309 -18.40 -2.28 -20.88
C ILE A 309 -19.04 -2.50 -19.50
N PRO A 310 -20.09 -3.32 -19.40
CA PRO A 310 -20.70 -3.67 -18.11
C PRO A 310 -19.68 -4.25 -17.13
N ALA A 311 -19.72 -3.80 -15.88
CA ALA A 311 -18.78 -4.23 -14.86
C ALA A 311 -19.45 -4.59 -13.52
N ILE A 312 -18.90 -5.59 -12.84
CA ILE A 312 -19.26 -5.93 -11.46
C ILE A 312 -18.04 -5.93 -10.56
N ILE A 313 -18.23 -5.50 -9.31
CA ILE A 313 -17.26 -5.68 -8.24
C ILE A 313 -17.60 -7.01 -7.58
N LEU A 314 -16.70 -7.99 -7.70
CA LEU A 314 -16.87 -9.29 -7.08
C LEU A 314 -16.64 -9.21 -5.57
N THR A 315 -15.51 -8.60 -5.17
CA THR A 315 -15.14 -8.43 -3.76
C THR A 315 -14.04 -7.38 -3.60
N SER A 316 -14.06 -6.64 -2.49
CA SER A 316 -12.94 -5.83 -1.98
C SER A 316 -12.33 -6.45 -0.71
N PHE A 317 -12.48 -7.76 -0.57
CA PHE A 317 -12.06 -8.59 0.55
C PHE A 317 -11.36 -9.85 0.03
N LEU A 318 -10.67 -9.76 -1.11
CA LEU A 318 -9.97 -10.92 -1.63
C LEU A 318 -8.79 -11.24 -0.72
N GLU A 319 -8.84 -12.38 -0.04
CA GLU A 319 -7.78 -12.88 0.83
C GLU A 319 -7.61 -14.38 0.57
N GLY A 320 -6.41 -14.91 0.85
CA GLY A 320 -6.08 -16.33 0.67
C GLY A 320 -4.89 -16.55 -0.24
N GLU A 321 -4.75 -17.79 -0.73
CA GLU A 321 -3.61 -18.22 -1.56
C GLU A 321 -3.76 -17.71 -3.01
N SER A 322 -2.76 -16.96 -3.50
CA SER A 322 -2.85 -16.22 -4.77
C SER A 322 -3.04 -17.12 -6.00
N LYS A 323 -2.32 -18.25 -6.09
CA LYS A 323 -2.51 -19.20 -7.20
C LYS A 323 -3.92 -19.81 -7.21
N ASP A 324 -4.54 -20.02 -6.05
CA ASP A 324 -5.89 -20.59 -5.97
C ASP A 324 -6.92 -19.55 -6.44
N ALA A 325 -6.74 -18.28 -6.05
CA ALA A 325 -7.53 -17.17 -6.56
C ALA A 325 -7.45 -17.08 -8.11
N GLY A 326 -6.26 -17.23 -8.69
CA GLY A 326 -6.08 -17.23 -10.15
C GLY A 326 -6.89 -18.32 -10.87
N SER A 327 -6.82 -19.55 -10.37
CA SER A 327 -7.60 -20.68 -10.88
C SER A 327 -9.12 -20.48 -10.71
N PHE A 328 -9.54 -19.85 -9.61
CA PHE A 328 -10.93 -19.49 -9.37
C PHE A 328 -11.45 -18.43 -10.35
N PHE A 329 -10.68 -17.36 -10.61
CA PHE A 329 -11.03 -16.35 -11.61
C PHE A 329 -11.16 -16.93 -13.02
N ALA A 330 -10.30 -17.87 -13.41
CA ALA A 330 -10.41 -18.55 -14.69
C ALA A 330 -11.70 -19.38 -14.80
N SER A 331 -12.14 -19.98 -13.70
CA SER A 331 -13.40 -20.72 -13.64
C SER A 331 -14.61 -19.78 -13.77
N ILE A 332 -14.58 -18.62 -13.11
CA ILE A 332 -15.60 -17.57 -13.28
C ILE A 332 -15.63 -17.08 -14.73
N ALA A 333 -14.47 -16.79 -15.33
CA ALA A 333 -14.40 -16.35 -16.72
C ALA A 333 -15.10 -17.33 -17.67
N ARG A 334 -14.90 -18.63 -17.43
CA ARG A 334 -15.54 -19.69 -18.21
C ARG A 334 -17.05 -19.75 -18.00
N GLU A 335 -17.52 -19.61 -16.76
CA GLU A 335 -18.96 -19.56 -16.42
C GLU A 335 -19.65 -18.37 -17.11
N VAL A 336 -19.03 -17.19 -17.05
CA VAL A 336 -19.50 -15.98 -17.72
C VAL A 336 -19.58 -16.18 -19.22
N GLN A 337 -18.52 -16.68 -19.85
CA GLN A 337 -18.49 -16.83 -21.30
C GLN A 337 -19.45 -17.91 -21.81
N ALA A 338 -19.61 -19.02 -21.07
CA ALA A 338 -20.47 -20.14 -21.47
C ALA A 338 -21.95 -19.88 -21.18
N TYR A 339 -22.28 -19.24 -20.04
CA TYR A 339 -23.65 -19.18 -19.53
C TYR A 339 -24.11 -17.77 -19.16
N GLY A 340 -23.24 -16.77 -19.18
CA GLY A 340 -23.58 -15.37 -18.89
C GLY A 340 -23.89 -15.08 -17.41
N ASN A 341 -23.37 -15.92 -16.49
CA ASN A 341 -23.49 -15.74 -15.05
C ASN A 341 -22.14 -15.36 -14.43
N PRO A 342 -22.09 -14.49 -13.40
CA PRO A 342 -23.19 -13.68 -12.86
C PRO A 342 -23.52 -12.43 -13.71
N ILE A 343 -22.76 -12.20 -14.78
CA ILE A 343 -22.91 -11.07 -15.71
C ILE A 343 -22.69 -11.57 -17.15
N LYS A 344 -23.36 -10.94 -18.13
CA LYS A 344 -23.25 -11.33 -19.54
C LYS A 344 -22.01 -10.71 -20.20
N PRO A 345 -21.27 -11.46 -21.04
CA PRO A 345 -20.18 -10.90 -21.82
C PRO A 345 -20.70 -10.02 -22.99
N PRO A 346 -19.93 -9.02 -23.46
CA PRO A 346 -18.63 -8.62 -22.93
C PRO A 346 -18.76 -7.88 -21.59
N CYS A 347 -17.89 -8.19 -20.63
CA CYS A 347 -17.95 -7.59 -19.30
C CYS A 347 -16.60 -7.55 -18.58
N VAL A 348 -16.54 -6.79 -17.49
CA VAL A 348 -15.40 -6.72 -16.56
C VAL A 348 -15.81 -7.20 -15.18
N ILE A 349 -14.95 -8.00 -14.55
CA ILE A 349 -15.07 -8.39 -13.14
C ILE A 349 -13.88 -7.80 -12.39
N LEU A 350 -14.17 -7.10 -11.29
CA LEU A 350 -13.20 -6.37 -10.50
C LEU A 350 -13.08 -7.00 -9.12
N SER A 351 -11.86 -7.07 -8.60
CA SER A 351 -11.66 -7.34 -7.17
C SER A 351 -10.44 -6.62 -6.62
N SER A 352 -10.42 -6.44 -5.32
CA SER A 352 -9.27 -5.95 -4.55
C SER A 352 -9.17 -6.70 -3.24
N GLY A 353 -7.99 -6.67 -2.63
CA GLY A 353 -7.72 -7.31 -1.35
C GLY A 353 -6.22 -7.50 -1.14
N GLU A 354 -5.84 -8.52 -0.38
CA GLU A 354 -4.45 -8.86 -0.10
C GLU A 354 -4.33 -10.38 -0.10
N THR A 355 -4.01 -10.94 -1.27
CA THR A 355 -3.67 -12.35 -1.39
C THR A 355 -2.24 -12.59 -0.97
N THR A 356 -1.92 -13.84 -0.60
CA THR A 356 -0.61 -14.22 -0.11
C THR A 356 -0.08 -15.42 -0.87
N THR A 357 1.24 -15.53 -0.91
CA THR A 357 1.97 -16.69 -1.43
C THR A 357 2.54 -17.46 -0.26
N GLN A 358 1.97 -18.63 0.05
CA GLN A 358 2.46 -19.43 1.14
C GLN A 358 3.76 -20.18 0.76
N ILE A 359 4.86 -19.80 1.41
CA ILE A 359 6.16 -20.48 1.30
C ILE A 359 6.35 -21.38 2.53
N LEU A 360 6.14 -22.69 2.35
CA LEU A 360 6.27 -23.68 3.44
C LEU A 360 7.73 -24.07 3.74
N ASP A 361 8.60 -23.99 2.74
CA ASP A 361 10.03 -24.30 2.87
C ASP A 361 10.83 -23.40 1.91
N ASN A 362 11.78 -22.63 2.44
CA ASN A 362 12.62 -21.73 1.64
C ASN A 362 13.42 -22.46 0.56
N ARG A 363 13.65 -23.78 0.69
CA ARG A 363 14.31 -24.59 -0.34
C ARG A 363 13.48 -24.75 -1.62
N LEU A 364 12.19 -24.44 -1.57
CA LEU A 364 11.32 -24.42 -2.75
C LEU A 364 11.57 -23.17 -3.61
N ILE A 365 12.13 -22.11 -3.06
CA ILE A 365 12.35 -20.85 -3.79
C ILE A 365 13.43 -21.07 -4.85
N THR A 366 13.06 -20.91 -6.12
CA THR A 366 13.97 -21.02 -7.27
C THR A 366 14.09 -19.73 -8.08
N GLY A 367 13.38 -18.67 -7.68
CA GLY A 367 13.33 -17.39 -8.36
C GLY A 367 12.58 -16.34 -7.53
N HIS A 368 12.04 -15.34 -8.22
CA HIS A 368 11.31 -14.22 -7.62
C HIS A 368 9.86 -14.19 -8.07
N GLY A 369 9.05 -13.47 -7.32
CA GLY A 369 7.64 -13.28 -7.62
C GLY A 369 6.92 -12.55 -6.52
N GLY A 370 5.60 -12.51 -6.67
CA GLY A 370 4.66 -11.99 -5.69
C GLY A 370 3.23 -12.47 -5.97
N PRO A 371 2.30 -12.18 -5.04
CA PRO A 371 0.90 -12.55 -5.14
C PRO A 371 0.24 -12.31 -6.50
N GLY A 372 0.37 -11.10 -7.06
CA GLY A 372 -0.30 -10.76 -8.32
C GLY A 372 0.26 -11.54 -9.53
N GLN A 373 1.56 -11.81 -9.51
CA GLN A 373 2.23 -12.64 -10.51
C GLN A 373 1.77 -14.11 -10.43
N GLU A 374 1.65 -14.69 -9.23
CA GLU A 374 1.16 -16.07 -9.09
C GLU A 374 -0.31 -16.21 -9.50
N LEU A 375 -1.13 -15.22 -9.15
CA LEU A 375 -2.54 -15.17 -9.51
C LEU A 375 -2.71 -15.22 -11.03
N THR A 376 -2.03 -14.33 -11.75
CA THR A 376 -2.13 -14.22 -13.21
C THR A 376 -1.53 -15.44 -13.93
N LEU A 377 -0.42 -15.99 -13.44
CA LEU A 377 0.20 -17.18 -14.02
C LEU A 377 -0.66 -18.44 -13.81
N SER A 378 -1.28 -18.59 -12.64
CA SER A 378 -2.25 -19.66 -12.38
C SER A 378 -3.51 -19.51 -13.22
N PHE A 379 -4.02 -18.28 -13.37
CA PHE A 379 -5.15 -17.98 -14.25
C PHE A 379 -4.91 -18.45 -15.70
N ALA A 380 -3.70 -18.19 -16.25
CA ALA A 380 -3.35 -18.51 -17.64
C ALA A 380 -3.61 -19.98 -18.01
N ILE A 381 -3.34 -20.92 -17.09
CA ILE A 381 -3.48 -22.36 -17.30
C ILE A 381 -4.91 -22.73 -17.69
N LEU A 382 -5.90 -22.20 -16.95
CA LEU A 382 -7.30 -22.52 -17.16
C LEU A 382 -7.98 -21.55 -18.14
N ALA A 383 -7.49 -20.32 -18.26
CA ALA A 383 -7.97 -19.32 -19.21
C ALA A 383 -7.82 -19.77 -20.67
N ALA A 384 -6.91 -20.71 -20.98
CA ALA A 384 -6.81 -21.36 -22.29
C ALA A 384 -8.13 -21.99 -22.79
N LYS A 385 -9.10 -22.21 -21.89
CA LYS A 385 -10.44 -22.75 -22.19
C LYS A 385 -11.51 -21.67 -22.40
N THR A 386 -11.13 -20.39 -22.33
CA THR A 386 -12.04 -19.23 -22.35
C THR A 386 -11.48 -18.18 -23.30
N LYS A 387 -11.79 -18.29 -24.59
CA LYS A 387 -11.17 -17.49 -25.67
C LYS A 387 -11.29 -16.00 -25.39
N GLY A 388 -10.15 -15.31 -25.42
CA GLY A 388 -10.01 -13.87 -25.24
C GLY A 388 -10.19 -13.37 -23.80
N ALA A 389 -10.43 -14.21 -22.81
CA ALA A 389 -10.42 -13.76 -21.41
C ALA A 389 -9.01 -13.29 -21.01
N CYS A 390 -8.93 -12.17 -20.30
CA CYS A 390 -7.68 -11.52 -19.90
C CYS A 390 -7.76 -11.06 -18.45
N MET A 391 -6.75 -11.39 -17.66
CA MET A 391 -6.62 -11.02 -16.25
C MET A 391 -5.36 -10.19 -16.05
N LEU A 392 -5.53 -9.05 -15.40
CA LEU A 392 -4.44 -8.27 -14.82
C LEU A 392 -4.56 -8.30 -13.30
N SER A 393 -3.44 -8.50 -12.62
CA SER A 393 -3.33 -8.42 -11.17
C SER A 393 -2.07 -7.67 -10.81
N ILE A 394 -2.20 -6.61 -10.02
CA ILE A 394 -1.08 -5.78 -9.56
C ILE A 394 -1.20 -5.43 -8.08
N ASP A 395 -0.08 -5.31 -7.37
CA ASP A 395 -0.02 -4.48 -6.17
C ASP A 395 -0.05 -3.02 -6.63
N SER A 396 -1.07 -2.31 -6.16
CA SER A 396 -1.33 -0.93 -6.52
C SER A 396 -0.20 0.03 -6.13
N GLU A 397 0.74 -0.33 -5.24
CA GLU A 397 1.94 0.48 -4.97
C GLU A 397 2.95 0.49 -6.13
N GLY A 398 2.92 -0.55 -6.97
CA GLY A 398 3.79 -0.69 -8.13
C GLY A 398 4.93 -1.69 -8.02
N THR A 399 5.00 -2.46 -6.91
CA THR A 399 5.94 -3.57 -6.71
C THR A 399 5.22 -4.75 -6.07
N ASP A 400 5.35 -5.94 -6.64
CA ASP A 400 4.71 -7.17 -6.19
C ASP A 400 5.75 -8.15 -5.65
N GLY A 401 5.58 -8.53 -4.37
CA GLY A 401 6.51 -9.39 -3.63
C GLY A 401 7.95 -8.86 -3.62
N THR A 402 8.88 -9.66 -4.15
CA THR A 402 10.33 -9.35 -4.17
C THR A 402 10.80 -8.70 -5.46
N THR A 403 9.87 -8.25 -6.31
CA THR A 403 10.16 -7.88 -7.69
C THR A 403 10.00 -6.37 -7.93
N PRO A 404 10.66 -5.81 -8.97
CA PRO A 404 10.49 -4.41 -9.32
C PRO A 404 9.22 -4.14 -10.17
N VAL A 405 8.40 -5.16 -10.44
CA VAL A 405 7.18 -5.05 -11.26
C VAL A 405 5.96 -5.02 -10.37
N ALA A 406 4.89 -4.38 -10.83
CA ALA A 406 3.64 -4.25 -10.08
C ALA A 406 2.85 -5.56 -10.04
N GLY A 407 3.10 -6.50 -10.95
CA GLY A 407 2.34 -7.74 -11.05
C GLY A 407 2.44 -8.35 -12.44
N GLY A 408 1.35 -8.96 -12.91
CA GLY A 408 1.29 -9.66 -14.20
C GLY A 408 0.00 -9.41 -14.99
N ILE A 409 0.05 -9.74 -16.28
CA ILE A 409 -1.10 -9.80 -17.16
C ILE A 409 -1.04 -11.10 -17.99
N CYS A 410 -2.08 -11.91 -17.90
CA CYS A 410 -2.20 -13.16 -18.65
C CYS A 410 -3.57 -13.24 -19.33
N ASP A 411 -3.59 -13.83 -20.52
CA ASP A 411 -4.83 -14.07 -21.26
C ASP A 411 -4.96 -15.54 -21.69
N SER A 412 -6.04 -15.84 -22.41
CA SER A 412 -6.34 -17.18 -22.93
C SER A 412 -5.26 -17.80 -23.84
N THR A 413 -4.31 -17.01 -24.34
CA THR A 413 -3.20 -17.46 -25.18
C THR A 413 -1.88 -17.60 -24.41
N SER A 414 -1.75 -17.00 -23.23
CA SER A 414 -0.50 -16.98 -22.45
C SER A 414 0.03 -18.38 -22.13
N TYR A 415 -0.83 -19.36 -21.84
CA TYR A 415 -0.37 -20.74 -21.59
C TYR A 415 0.26 -21.38 -22.83
N GLN A 416 -0.32 -21.16 -24.01
CA GLN A 416 0.24 -21.65 -25.28
C GLN A 416 1.57 -20.96 -25.60
N MET A 417 1.65 -19.65 -25.37
CA MET A 417 2.89 -18.88 -25.51
C MET A 417 4.00 -19.40 -24.59
N ALA A 418 3.67 -19.74 -23.35
CA ALA A 418 4.63 -20.34 -22.41
C ALA A 418 5.23 -21.64 -22.98
N LEU A 419 4.39 -22.52 -23.53
CA LEU A 419 4.85 -23.77 -24.15
C LEU A 419 5.78 -23.52 -25.34
N GLU A 420 5.45 -22.55 -26.19
CA GLU A 420 6.26 -22.18 -27.35
C GLU A 420 7.62 -21.60 -26.97
N LYS A 421 7.68 -20.87 -25.85
CA LYS A 421 8.93 -20.33 -25.28
C LYS A 421 9.67 -21.30 -24.37
N GLY A 422 9.13 -22.49 -24.09
CA GLY A 422 9.73 -23.45 -23.17
C GLY A 422 9.67 -23.03 -21.69
N VAL A 423 8.71 -22.17 -21.32
CA VAL A 423 8.48 -21.72 -19.94
C VAL A 423 7.60 -22.74 -19.20
N ASP A 424 8.13 -23.37 -18.14
CA ASP A 424 7.37 -24.26 -17.27
C ASP A 424 6.58 -23.46 -16.22
N ILE A 425 5.33 -23.09 -16.56
CA ILE A 425 4.41 -22.40 -15.65
C ILE A 425 4.21 -23.15 -14.33
N TYR A 426 4.05 -24.48 -14.37
CA TYR A 426 3.84 -25.26 -13.16
C TYR A 426 5.11 -25.31 -12.30
N GLY A 427 6.27 -25.35 -12.93
CA GLY A 427 7.58 -25.21 -12.29
C GLY A 427 7.72 -23.86 -11.60
N ALA A 428 7.39 -22.77 -12.30
CA ALA A 428 7.43 -21.42 -11.77
C ALA A 428 6.53 -21.24 -10.54
N LEU A 429 5.28 -21.73 -10.59
CA LEU A 429 4.35 -21.70 -9.46
C LEU A 429 4.83 -22.55 -8.25
N ARG A 430 5.45 -23.70 -8.49
CA ARG A 430 6.03 -24.52 -7.40
C ARG A 430 7.27 -23.87 -6.80
N GLY A 431 8.02 -23.15 -7.62
CA GLY A 431 9.31 -22.55 -7.29
C GLY A 431 9.23 -21.09 -6.83
N HIS A 432 8.03 -20.50 -6.80
CA HIS A 432 7.79 -19.07 -6.59
C HIS A 432 8.64 -18.17 -7.52
N ALA A 433 8.83 -18.63 -8.76
CA ALA A 433 9.66 -18.00 -9.81
C ALA A 433 8.78 -17.39 -10.93
N CYS A 434 7.64 -16.80 -10.53
CA CYS A 434 6.65 -16.28 -11.46
C CYS A 434 7.12 -15.01 -12.19
N TYR A 435 8.04 -14.26 -11.58
CA TYR A 435 8.66 -13.10 -12.22
C TYR A 435 9.46 -13.49 -13.45
N GLU A 436 10.30 -14.51 -13.32
CA GLU A 436 11.12 -15.01 -14.41
C GLU A 436 10.24 -15.56 -15.55
N ALA A 437 9.19 -16.32 -15.20
CA ALA A 437 8.24 -16.84 -16.19
C ALA A 437 7.50 -15.73 -16.95
N LEU A 438 6.93 -14.75 -16.23
CA LEU A 438 6.21 -13.63 -16.84
C LEU A 438 7.16 -12.73 -17.65
N SER A 439 8.39 -12.52 -17.18
CA SER A 439 9.39 -11.73 -17.89
C SER A 439 9.76 -12.38 -19.23
N GLU A 440 9.98 -13.70 -19.25
CA GLU A 440 10.26 -14.43 -20.49
C GLU A 440 9.07 -14.36 -21.47
N MET A 441 7.84 -14.31 -20.96
CA MET A 441 6.63 -14.14 -21.77
C MET A 441 6.35 -12.67 -22.16
N ASN A 442 7.10 -11.70 -21.65
CA ASN A 442 6.80 -10.26 -21.74
C ASN A 442 5.45 -9.86 -21.11
N ASP A 443 5.03 -10.58 -20.06
CA ASP A 443 3.74 -10.45 -19.38
C ASP A 443 3.84 -9.82 -17.98
N ALA A 444 5.04 -9.38 -17.57
CA ALA A 444 5.24 -8.65 -16.32
C ALA A 444 4.82 -7.17 -16.45
N VAL A 445 4.05 -6.64 -15.50
CA VAL A 445 3.50 -5.27 -15.57
C VAL A 445 4.39 -4.30 -14.80
N PHE A 446 4.99 -3.33 -15.50
CA PHE A 446 5.87 -2.33 -14.88
C PHE A 446 5.18 -0.98 -14.74
N THR A 447 5.09 -0.45 -13.52
CA THR A 447 4.52 0.88 -13.25
C THR A 447 5.51 1.85 -12.62
N GLY A 448 6.44 1.36 -11.80
CA GLY A 448 7.07 2.17 -10.77
C GLY A 448 6.05 2.62 -9.71
N ASN A 449 6.43 3.60 -8.87
CA ASN A 449 5.55 4.16 -7.86
C ASN A 449 4.31 4.77 -8.51
N THR A 450 3.13 4.28 -8.13
CA THR A 450 1.86 4.72 -8.72
C THR A 450 1.31 5.97 -8.02
N GLY A 451 1.85 6.33 -6.85
CA GLY A 451 1.31 7.34 -5.96
C GLY A 451 0.16 6.86 -5.07
N THR A 452 -0.09 5.55 -4.97
CA THR A 452 -1.06 4.97 -4.03
C THR A 452 -0.54 3.67 -3.42
N ASN A 453 -1.28 3.07 -2.47
CA ASN A 453 -1.03 1.74 -1.92
C ASN A 453 -2.32 1.23 -1.28
N LEU A 454 -2.99 0.34 -1.98
CA LEU A 454 -4.28 -0.28 -1.65
C LEU A 454 -4.23 -1.80 -1.86
N CYS A 455 -3.05 -2.40 -1.65
CA CYS A 455 -2.78 -3.83 -1.89
C CYS A 455 -3.13 -4.25 -3.33
N ASP A 456 -3.63 -5.48 -3.50
CA ASP A 456 -3.90 -6.11 -4.79
C ASP A 456 -5.12 -5.48 -5.47
N PHE A 457 -4.97 -5.14 -6.74
CA PHE A 457 -6.03 -4.70 -7.63
C PHE A 457 -6.09 -5.59 -8.88
N ASN A 458 -7.26 -6.19 -9.12
CA ASN A 458 -7.47 -7.20 -10.14
C ASN A 458 -8.55 -6.78 -11.14
N VAL A 459 -8.25 -6.92 -12.43
CA VAL A 459 -9.17 -6.62 -13.55
C VAL A 459 -9.25 -7.82 -14.48
N LEU A 460 -10.42 -8.45 -14.52
CA LEU A 460 -10.72 -9.55 -15.43
C LEU A 460 -11.67 -9.06 -16.52
N TYR A 461 -11.22 -9.06 -17.77
CA TYR A 461 -12.08 -8.83 -18.93
C TYR A 461 -12.46 -10.16 -19.59
N ILE A 462 -13.74 -10.29 -19.94
CA ILE A 462 -14.30 -11.48 -20.58
C ILE A 462 -15.08 -11.02 -21.81
N PRO A 463 -14.60 -11.31 -23.04
CA PRO A 463 -15.29 -10.92 -24.26
C PRO A 463 -16.48 -11.84 -24.55
N LYS A 464 -17.40 -11.37 -25.38
CA LYS A 464 -18.41 -12.22 -25.99
C LYS A 464 -17.72 -13.11 -27.03
N LEU A 465 -18.14 -14.38 -27.12
CA LEU A 465 -17.73 -15.22 -28.24
C LEU A 465 -18.35 -14.63 -29.53
N GLU A 466 -17.48 -14.33 -30.50
CA GLU A 466 -17.91 -14.12 -31.87
C GLU A 466 -18.25 -15.50 -32.44
N ASP A 467 -19.46 -15.61 -33.01
CA ASP A 467 -19.99 -16.84 -33.62
C ASP A 467 -19.18 -17.30 -34.84
#